data_AF-A0A0P0F4B1-F1
#
_entry.id   AF-A0A0P0F4B1-F1
#
_cell.length_a   1.000
_cell.length_b   1.000
_cell.length_c   1.000
_cell.angle_alpha   90.00
_cell.angle_beta   90.00
_cell.angle_gamma   90.00
#
_symmetry.space_group_name_H-M   'P 1'
#
loop_
_entity.id
_entity.type
_entity.pdbx_description
1 polymer ?
#
loop_
_entity_poly.entity_id
_entity_poly.type
_entity_poly.pdbx_seq_one_letter_code
_entity_poly.pdbx_strand_id
1 'polypeptide(L)'
;MTDHAGGQTLAEFQRLRKHDTADRIVAMLRTIEAELYINGSLYSENQGRLNIAEVCRRAGIRPVTLRNPRHKETKNIVEAWLTNLREHGVITSKTAARKQVQARKLRRLDHNEQAMRAMAADQQKYLEEIRELRRENADLKAKLAAAQSAGNVIGMTGKRHK
;
A
#
# COMPACT_ATOMS: atom_id res chain seq x y z
N MET A 1 -5.88 10.71 -65.34
CA MET A 1 -6.29 10.80 -63.93
C MET A 1 -5.31 9.97 -63.11
N THR A 2 -4.20 10.58 -62.72
CA THR A 2 -3.12 9.94 -61.98
C THR A 2 -3.28 10.26 -60.50
N ASP A 3 -3.91 9.34 -59.77
CA ASP A 3 -3.83 9.28 -58.32
C ASP A 3 -2.44 8.71 -57.98
N HIS A 4 -1.55 9.55 -57.43
CA HIS A 4 -0.29 9.09 -56.85
C HIS A 4 -0.39 9.33 -55.34
N ALA A 5 -0.56 8.21 -54.64
CA ALA A 5 -0.62 8.12 -53.19
C ALA A 5 0.53 8.91 -52.55
N GLY A 6 0.17 9.77 -51.59
CA GLY A 6 1.09 10.56 -50.77
C GLY A 6 1.99 9.67 -49.90
N GLY A 7 3.07 9.17 -50.49
CA GLY A 7 4.13 8.49 -49.76
C GLY A 7 4.88 9.48 -48.88
N GLN A 8 4.77 9.33 -47.56
CA GLN A 8 5.59 10.07 -46.61
C GLN A 8 7.07 9.87 -46.94
N THR A 9 7.84 10.96 -46.90
CA THR A 9 9.28 10.87 -47.12
C THR A 9 9.93 10.07 -45.99
N LEU A 10 11.02 9.36 -46.29
CA LEU A 10 11.76 8.57 -45.29
C LEU A 10 12.19 9.43 -44.07
N ALA A 11 12.45 10.72 -44.30
CA ALA A 11 12.80 11.68 -43.25
C ALA A 11 11.62 11.97 -42.31
N GLU A 12 10.41 12.16 -42.84
CA GLU A 12 9.18 12.37 -42.05
C GLU A 12 8.85 11.13 -41.22
N PHE A 13 8.93 9.95 -41.81
CA PHE A 13 8.70 8.69 -41.09
C PHE A 13 9.69 8.50 -39.93
N GLN A 14 10.97 8.83 -40.15
CA GLN A 14 12.00 8.78 -39.10
C GLN A 14 11.74 9.80 -37.98
N ARG A 15 11.27 11.01 -38.33
CA ARG A 15 10.92 12.05 -37.35
C ARG A 15 9.70 11.64 -36.52
N LEU A 16 8.64 11.14 -37.15
CA LEU A 16 7.44 10.65 -36.46
C LEU A 16 7.76 9.54 -35.46
N ARG A 17 8.59 8.55 -35.86
CA ARG A 17 9.04 7.50 -34.94
C ARG A 17 9.89 8.01 -33.77
N LYS A 18 10.68 9.07 -33.97
CA LYS A 18 11.43 9.71 -32.89
C LYS A 18 10.48 10.29 -31.85
N HIS A 19 9.46 11.02 -32.29
CA HIS A 19 8.45 11.60 -31.40
C HIS A 19 7.65 10.53 -30.64
N ASP A 20 7.14 9.51 -31.35
CA ASP A 20 6.41 8.38 -30.72
C ASP A 20 7.24 7.69 -29.63
N THR A 21 8.53 7.45 -29.89
CA THR A 21 9.44 6.86 -28.89
C THR A 21 9.57 7.74 -27.66
N ALA A 22 9.72 9.05 -27.83
CA ALA A 22 9.85 9.99 -26.72
C ALA A 22 8.56 10.08 -25.89
N ASP A 23 7.41 10.18 -26.55
CA ASP A 23 6.10 10.30 -25.89
C ASP A 23 5.79 9.07 -25.03
N ARG A 24 6.06 7.87 -25.57
CA ARG A 24 5.88 6.61 -24.85
C ARG A 24 6.78 6.49 -23.62
N ILE A 25 8.03 6.97 -23.72
CA ILE A 25 8.94 7.01 -22.58
C ILE A 25 8.41 7.98 -21.52
N VAL A 26 8.03 9.21 -21.90
CA VAL A 26 7.53 10.23 -20.95
C VAL A 26 6.26 9.75 -20.25
N ALA A 27 5.32 9.15 -20.98
CA ALA A 27 4.13 8.55 -20.40
C ALA A 27 4.50 7.47 -19.37
N MET A 28 5.48 6.61 -19.70
CA MET A 28 5.93 5.56 -18.79
C MET A 28 6.62 6.11 -17.53
N LEU A 29 7.40 7.19 -17.64
CA LEU A 29 8.00 7.84 -16.47
C LEU A 29 6.92 8.28 -15.47
N ARG A 30 5.85 8.92 -15.96
CA ARG A 30 4.71 9.35 -15.13
C ARG A 30 4.00 8.17 -14.48
N THR A 31 3.81 7.08 -15.21
CA THR A 31 3.22 5.85 -14.65
C THR A 31 4.08 5.31 -13.50
N ILE A 32 5.40 5.24 -13.68
CA ILE A 32 6.31 4.76 -12.65
C ILE A 32 6.30 5.71 -11.43
N GLU A 33 6.24 7.03 -11.64
CA GLU A 33 6.13 7.99 -10.53
C GLU A 33 4.87 7.76 -9.68
N ALA A 34 3.72 7.53 -10.32
CA ALA A 34 2.48 7.23 -9.61
C ALA A 34 2.61 5.93 -8.78
N GLU A 35 3.25 4.90 -9.32
CA GLU A 35 3.50 3.65 -8.60
C GLU A 35 4.47 3.82 -7.43
N LEU A 36 5.51 4.62 -7.61
CA LEU A 36 6.45 4.95 -6.54
C LEU A 36 5.77 5.70 -5.40
N TYR A 37 4.85 6.61 -5.72
CA TYR A 37 4.04 7.30 -4.72
C TYR A 37 3.19 6.32 -3.90
N ILE A 38 2.45 5.42 -4.57
CA ILE A 38 1.60 4.40 -3.91
C ILE A 38 2.43 3.46 -3.02
N ASN A 39 3.63 3.08 -3.45
CA ASN A 39 4.47 2.11 -2.73
C ASN A 39 5.39 2.73 -1.66
N GLY A 40 5.27 4.04 -1.44
CA GLY A 40 6.07 4.79 -0.47
C GLY A 40 7.56 4.80 -0.85
N SER A 41 7.85 5.30 -2.05
CA SER A 41 9.20 5.47 -2.63
C SER A 41 10.00 4.18 -2.82
N LEU A 42 9.30 3.05 -2.95
CA LEU A 42 9.89 1.74 -3.22
C LEU A 42 9.40 1.23 -4.58
N TYR A 43 10.34 0.97 -5.50
CA TYR A 43 9.98 0.32 -6.76
C TYR A 43 9.70 -1.17 -6.51
N SER A 44 8.49 -1.65 -6.84
CA SER A 44 8.06 -3.04 -6.62
C SER A 44 8.45 -3.98 -7.75
N GLU A 45 8.48 -3.46 -8.98
CA GLU A 45 8.71 -4.25 -10.19
C GLU A 45 10.18 -4.60 -10.41
N ASN A 46 10.44 -5.58 -11.28
CA ASN A 46 11.79 -6.00 -11.66
C ASN A 46 12.72 -6.25 -10.45
N GLN A 47 12.17 -6.88 -9.40
CA GLN A 47 12.88 -7.15 -8.15
C GLN A 47 13.45 -5.88 -7.49
N GLY A 48 12.76 -4.74 -7.66
CA GLY A 48 13.17 -3.43 -7.18
C GLY A 48 14.29 -2.77 -7.98
N ARG A 49 14.58 -3.23 -9.20
CA ARG A 49 15.59 -2.60 -10.08
C ARG A 49 14.91 -1.66 -11.07
N LEU A 50 15.16 -0.37 -10.91
CA LEU A 50 14.73 0.65 -11.86
C LEU A 50 15.96 1.22 -12.59
N ASN A 51 16.01 0.99 -13.91
CA ASN A 51 17.08 1.46 -14.79
C ASN A 51 16.53 1.75 -16.19
N ILE A 52 17.36 2.30 -17.09
CA ILE A 52 16.93 2.69 -18.45
C ILE A 52 16.32 1.50 -19.21
N ALA A 53 16.92 0.31 -19.10
CA ALA A 53 16.42 -0.87 -19.79
C ALA A 53 15.03 -1.27 -19.28
N GLU A 54 14.76 -1.08 -17.99
CA GLU A 54 13.45 -1.31 -17.39
C GLU A 54 12.41 -0.31 -17.88
N VAL A 55 12.74 0.99 -17.87
CA VAL A 55 11.86 2.04 -18.42
C VAL A 55 11.51 1.73 -19.88
N CYS A 56 12.52 1.38 -20.70
CA CYS A 56 12.31 0.99 -22.09
C CYS A 56 11.38 -0.22 -22.23
N ARG A 57 11.62 -1.31 -21.47
CA ARG A 57 10.78 -2.50 -21.51
C ARG A 57 9.32 -2.17 -21.20
N ARG A 58 9.08 -1.38 -20.15
CA ARG A 58 7.72 -1.01 -19.75
C ARG A 58 7.05 -0.07 -20.75
N ALA A 59 7.81 0.81 -21.39
CA ALA A 59 7.31 1.62 -22.50
C ALA A 59 7.10 0.82 -23.81
N GLY A 60 7.44 -0.47 -23.85
CA GLY A 60 7.36 -1.32 -25.05
C GLY A 60 8.42 -1.00 -26.10
N ILE A 61 9.57 -0.47 -25.66
CA ILE A 61 10.70 -0.04 -26.49
C ILE A 61 11.89 -0.95 -26.21
N ARG A 62 12.61 -1.38 -27.26
CA ARG A 62 13.82 -2.17 -27.08
C ARG A 62 14.92 -1.29 -26.44
N PRO A 63 15.64 -1.74 -25.39
CA PRO A 63 16.66 -0.91 -24.74
C PRO A 63 17.77 -0.40 -25.68
N VAL A 64 18.06 -1.15 -26.74
CA VAL A 64 19.03 -0.74 -27.77
C VAL A 64 18.60 0.53 -28.52
N THR A 65 17.30 0.83 -28.60
CA THR A 65 16.77 2.01 -29.29
C THR A 65 17.35 3.30 -28.72
N LEU A 66 17.45 3.43 -27.39
CA LEU A 66 18.02 4.61 -26.73
C LEU A 66 19.55 4.70 -26.82
N ARG A 67 20.24 3.67 -27.34
CA ARG A 67 21.68 3.77 -27.64
C ARG A 67 21.94 4.54 -28.94
N ASN A 68 20.94 4.66 -29.81
CA ASN A 68 21.08 5.39 -31.07
C ASN A 68 21.21 6.90 -30.79
N PRO A 69 22.20 7.61 -31.38
CA PRO A 69 22.38 9.05 -31.22
C PRO A 69 21.12 9.88 -31.50
N ARG A 70 20.21 9.40 -32.36
CA ARG A 70 18.92 10.06 -32.65
C ARG A 70 18.02 10.22 -31.43
N HIS A 71 18.16 9.36 -30.43
CA HIS A 71 17.39 9.39 -29.18
C HIS A 71 18.24 9.87 -27.98
N LYS A 72 19.37 10.55 -28.23
CA LYS A 72 20.26 11.05 -27.17
C LYS A 72 19.52 11.93 -26.16
N GLU A 73 18.67 12.82 -26.66
CA GLU A 73 17.85 13.70 -25.81
C GLU A 73 16.89 12.91 -24.91
N THR A 74 16.14 11.97 -25.47
CA THR A 74 15.25 11.08 -24.70
C THR A 74 16.04 10.27 -23.66
N LYS A 75 17.22 9.76 -24.03
CA LYS A 75 18.11 9.06 -23.10
C LYS A 75 18.52 9.96 -21.94
N ASN A 76 18.93 11.20 -22.21
CA ASN A 76 19.33 12.15 -21.18
C ASN A 76 18.18 12.47 -20.21
N ILE A 77 16.94 12.59 -20.71
CA ILE A 77 15.75 12.79 -19.88
C ILE A 77 15.58 11.62 -18.90
N VAL A 78 15.67 10.38 -19.38
CA VAL A 78 15.55 9.18 -18.52
C VAL A 78 16.68 9.11 -17.50
N GLU A 79 17.92 9.44 -17.91
CA GLU A 79 19.07 9.46 -17.00
C GLU A 79 18.92 10.52 -15.91
N ALA A 80 18.54 11.74 -16.28
CA ALA A 80 18.29 12.83 -15.34
C ALA A 80 17.18 12.46 -14.35
N TRP A 81 16.09 11.87 -14.83
CA TRP A 81 15.00 11.38 -13.99
C TRP A 81 15.46 10.28 -13.01
N LEU A 82 16.20 9.28 -13.50
CA LEU A 82 16.73 8.21 -12.63
C LEU A 82 17.69 8.74 -11.55
N THR A 83 18.46 9.77 -11.88
CA THR A 83 19.34 10.46 -10.92
C THR A 83 18.51 11.19 -9.88
N ASN A 84 17.53 11.99 -10.31
CA ASN A 84 16.63 12.72 -9.42
C ASN A 84 15.91 11.80 -8.43
N LEU A 85 15.41 10.63 -8.87
CA LEU A 85 14.81 9.64 -7.98
C LEU A 85 15.77 9.20 -6.86
N ARG A 86 17.05 8.97 -7.19
CA ARG A 86 18.06 8.54 -6.20
C ARG A 86 18.37 9.64 -5.20
N GLU A 87 18.45 10.88 -5.66
CA GLU A 87 18.66 12.06 -4.81
C GLU A 87 17.49 12.26 -3.83
N HIS A 88 16.26 11.95 -4.26
CA HIS A 88 15.06 11.99 -3.41
C HIS A 88 14.84 10.71 -2.60
N GLY A 89 15.85 9.84 -2.49
CA GLY A 89 15.83 8.67 -1.61
C GLY A 89 14.96 7.52 -2.11
N VAL A 90 14.55 7.50 -3.39
CA VAL A 90 13.77 6.41 -3.96
C VAL A 90 14.62 5.15 -4.07
N ILE A 91 14.06 4.05 -3.57
CA ILE A 91 14.75 2.76 -3.53
C ILE A 91 14.57 2.04 -4.86
N THR A 92 15.62 2.10 -5.68
CA THR A 92 15.65 1.63 -7.07
C THR A 92 16.62 0.48 -7.32
N SER A 93 17.21 -0.11 -6.27
CA SER A 93 18.11 -1.25 -6.36
C SER A 93 17.57 -2.48 -5.66
N LYS A 94 17.84 -3.67 -6.23
CA LYS A 94 17.43 -4.97 -5.68
C LYS A 94 17.83 -5.17 -4.22
N THR A 95 19.08 -4.85 -3.88
CA THR A 95 19.60 -5.05 -2.53
C THR A 95 18.93 -4.11 -1.54
N ALA A 96 18.79 -2.83 -1.89
CA ALA A 96 18.12 -1.85 -1.03
C ALA A 96 16.62 -2.15 -0.88
N ALA A 97 15.95 -2.56 -1.97
CA ALA A 97 14.55 -2.96 -1.94
C ALA A 97 14.33 -4.16 -1.00
N ARG A 98 15.17 -5.20 -1.10
CA ARG A 98 15.13 -6.36 -0.19
C ARG A 98 15.33 -5.94 1.27
N LYS A 99 16.33 -5.11 1.56
CA LYS A 99 16.57 -4.60 2.92
C LYS A 99 15.35 -3.84 3.45
N GLN A 100 14.75 -2.97 2.64
CA GLN A 100 13.58 -2.19 3.04
C GLN A 100 12.36 -3.07 3.29
N VAL A 101 12.10 -4.06 2.43
CA VAL A 101 10.99 -5.00 2.62
C VAL A 101 11.18 -5.80 3.91
N GLN A 102 12.39 -6.26 4.20
CA GLN A 102 12.67 -6.97 5.45
C GLN A 102 12.52 -6.07 6.67
N ALA A 103 12.99 -4.82 6.60
CA ALA A 103 12.79 -3.84 7.67
C ALA A 103 11.30 -3.55 7.91
N ARG A 104 10.51 -3.38 6.85
CA ARG A 104 9.04 -3.22 6.94
C ARG A 104 8.40 -4.45 7.58
N LYS A 105 8.81 -5.66 7.19
CA LYS A 105 8.31 -6.91 7.78
C LYS A 105 8.61 -6.98 9.28
N LEU A 106 9.83 -6.68 9.69
CA LEU A 106 10.24 -6.74 11.09
C LEU A 106 9.44 -5.74 11.94
N ARG A 107 9.27 -4.50 11.46
CA ARG A 107 8.43 -3.49 12.15
C ARG A 107 6.97 -3.93 12.30
N ARG A 108 6.42 -4.61 11.29
CA ARG A 108 5.05 -5.15 11.38
C ARG A 108 4.95 -6.27 12.41
N LEU A 109 5.96 -7.15 12.49
CA LEU A 109 5.99 -8.21 13.49
C LEU A 109 6.06 -7.64 14.91
N ASP A 110 6.94 -6.67 15.14
CA ASP A 110 7.06 -5.98 16.44
C ASP A 110 5.75 -5.26 16.81
N HIS A 111 5.16 -4.52 15.88
CA HIS A 111 3.86 -3.88 16.10
C HIS A 111 2.75 -4.88 16.43
N ASN A 112 2.68 -6.00 15.70
CA ASN A 112 1.70 -7.05 15.97
C ASN A 112 1.92 -7.70 17.34
N GLU A 113 3.17 -7.92 17.73
CA GLU A 113 3.50 -8.47 19.04
C GLU A 113 3.06 -7.52 20.17
N GLN A 114 3.30 -6.22 20.02
CA GLN A 114 2.83 -5.21 20.97
C GLN A 114 1.30 -5.17 21.05
N ALA A 115 0.61 -5.22 19.92
CA ALA A 115 -0.85 -5.28 19.88
C ALA A 115 -1.40 -6.54 20.58
N MET A 116 -0.79 -7.70 20.33
CA MET A 116 -1.17 -8.95 20.99
C MET A 116 -0.96 -8.89 22.50
N ARG A 117 0.14 -8.30 22.97
CA ARG A 117 0.40 -8.11 24.41
C ARG A 117 -0.63 -7.18 25.06
N ALA A 118 -1.00 -6.08 24.38
CA ALA A 118 -2.05 -5.18 24.86
C ALA A 118 -3.41 -5.89 24.95
N MET A 119 -3.79 -6.63 23.90
CA MET A 119 -5.03 -7.41 23.88
C MET A 119 -5.07 -8.47 24.99
N ALA A 120 -3.94 -9.15 25.26
CA ALA A 120 -3.86 -10.13 26.34
C ALA A 120 -4.03 -9.49 27.72
N ALA A 121 -3.47 -8.31 27.94
CA ALA A 121 -3.64 -7.56 29.18
C ALA A 121 -5.10 -7.11 29.39
N ASP A 122 -5.76 -6.64 28.33
CA ASP A 122 -7.17 -6.26 28.40
C ASP A 122 -8.07 -7.47 28.63
N GLN A 123 -7.79 -8.60 27.97
CA GLN A 123 -8.50 -9.85 28.20
C GLN A 123 -8.40 -10.29 29.66
N GLN A 124 -7.24 -10.15 30.28
CA GLN A 124 -7.05 -10.48 31.70
C GLN A 124 -7.93 -9.62 32.61
N LYS A 125 -8.01 -8.30 32.34
CA LYS A 125 -8.90 -7.40 33.08
C LYS A 125 -10.36 -7.79 32.95
N TYR A 126 -10.82 -8.12 31.74
CA TYR A 126 -12.20 -8.55 31.53
C TYR A 126 -12.52 -9.87 32.24
N LEU A 127 -11.56 -10.81 32.28
CA LEU A 127 -11.74 -12.05 33.03
C LEU A 127 -11.86 -11.81 34.54
N GLU A 128 -11.10 -10.86 35.08
CA GLU A 128 -11.20 -10.44 36.49
C GLU A 128 -12.55 -9.77 36.77
N GLU A 129 -12.99 -8.84 35.92
CA GLU A 129 -14.29 -8.19 36.03
C GLU A 129 -15.45 -9.19 35.96
N ILE A 130 -15.40 -10.16 35.03
CA ILE A 130 -16.39 -11.24 34.95
C ILE A 130 -16.43 -12.07 36.23
N ARG A 131 -15.29 -12.32 36.87
CA ARG A 131 -15.26 -13.07 38.15
C ARG A 131 -15.94 -12.27 39.26
N GLU A 132 -15.62 -10.99 39.39
CA GLU A 132 -16.24 -10.13 40.40
C GLU A 132 -17.75 -9.99 40.17
N LEU A 133 -18.18 -9.68 38.94
CA LEU A 133 -19.61 -9.57 38.61
C LEU A 133 -20.39 -10.87 38.85
N ARG A 134 -19.75 -12.03 38.64
CA ARG A 134 -20.36 -13.34 38.95
C ARG A 134 -20.49 -13.55 40.45
N ARG A 135 -19.49 -13.16 41.23
CA ARG A 135 -19.52 -13.22 42.69
C ARG A 135 -20.62 -12.29 43.25
N GLU A 136 -20.65 -11.05 42.80
CA GLU A 136 -21.69 -10.09 43.21
C GLU A 136 -23.09 -10.58 42.85
N ASN A 137 -23.29 -11.12 41.64
CA ASN A 137 -24.57 -11.73 41.27
C ASN A 137 -24.96 -12.90 42.17
N ALA A 138 -24.01 -13.75 42.56
CA ALA A 138 -24.28 -14.85 43.47
C ALA A 138 -24.70 -14.33 44.86
N ASP A 139 -23.99 -13.34 45.40
CA ASP A 139 -24.30 -12.73 46.69
C ASP A 139 -25.66 -12.01 46.68
N LEU A 140 -25.96 -11.24 45.63
CA LEU A 140 -27.24 -10.56 45.47
C LEU A 140 -28.39 -11.55 45.33
N LYS A 141 -28.21 -12.65 44.58
CA LYS A 141 -29.21 -13.72 44.48
C LYS A 141 -29.45 -14.41 45.82
N ALA A 142 -28.39 -14.66 46.60
CA ALA A 142 -28.52 -15.24 47.93
C ALA A 142 -29.28 -14.31 48.90
N LYS A 143 -28.98 -13.01 48.88
CA LYS A 143 -29.69 -11.98 49.67
C LYS A 143 -31.17 -11.89 49.27
N LEU A 144 -31.48 -11.89 47.97
CA LEU A 144 -32.85 -11.90 47.48
C LEU A 144 -33.61 -13.15 47.93
N ALA A 145 -33.00 -14.32 47.80
CA ALA A 145 -33.61 -15.58 48.26
C ALA A 145 -33.89 -15.56 49.77
N ALA A 146 -32.98 -15.03 50.58
CA ALA A 146 -33.17 -14.87 52.02
C ALA A 146 -34.27 -13.86 52.37
N ALA A 147 -34.35 -12.74 51.67
CA ALA A 147 -35.42 -11.75 51.86
C ALA A 147 -36.79 -12.29 51.45
N GLN A 148 -36.85 -13.10 50.38
CA GLN A 148 -38.05 -13.79 49.92
C GLN A 148 -38.50 -14.86 50.92
N SER A 149 -37.58 -15.64 51.49
CA SER A 149 -37.90 -16.68 52.49
C SER A 149 -38.27 -16.11 53.86
N ALA A 150 -37.74 -14.94 54.24
CA ALA A 150 -38.09 -14.22 55.46
C ALA A 150 -39.46 -13.51 55.43
N GLY A 151 -40.25 -13.70 54.36
CA GLY A 151 -41.62 -13.14 54.24
C GLY A 151 -41.67 -11.63 53.97
N ASN A 152 -40.54 -10.99 53.67
CA ASN A 152 -40.46 -9.54 53.47
C ASN A 152 -40.60 -9.17 51.97
N VAL A 153 -41.68 -9.62 51.34
CA VAL A 153 -42.04 -9.25 49.96
C VAL A 153 -43.36 -8.48 49.99
N ILE A 154 -43.27 -7.14 50.01
CA ILE A 154 -44.41 -6.27 49.72
C ILE A 154 -44.75 -6.48 48.25
N GLY A 155 -45.80 -7.25 47.98
CA GLY A 155 -46.35 -7.41 46.65
C GLY A 155 -46.83 -6.06 46.12
N MET A 156 -46.00 -5.36 45.33
CA MET A 156 -46.45 -4.27 44.48
C MET A 156 -47.25 -4.86 43.32
N THR A 157 -48.47 -5.31 43.62
CA THR A 157 -49.53 -5.49 42.62
C THR A 157 -50.03 -4.10 42.25
N GLY A 158 -49.56 -3.60 41.11
CA GLY A 158 -50.06 -2.36 40.53
C GLY A 158 -51.57 -2.45 40.33
N LYS A 159 -52.32 -1.62 41.06
CA LYS A 159 -53.72 -1.30 40.75
C LYS A 159 -53.76 -0.69 39.35
N ARG A 160 -54.16 -1.48 38.35
CA ARG A 160 -54.72 -0.96 37.11
C ARG A 160 -56.09 -0.36 37.43
N HIS A 161 -56.15 0.96 37.58
CA HIS A 161 -57.41 1.68 37.51
C HIS A 161 -57.85 1.76 36.03
N LYS A 162 -59.04 1.22 35.76
CA LYS A 162 -59.83 1.55 34.56
C LYS A 162 -60.42 2.94 34.74
#